data_AF-A0A094J3E1-F1
#
_entry.id   AF-A0A094J3E1-F1
#
_cell.length_a   1.000
_cell.length_b   1.000
_cell.length_c   1.000
_cell.angle_alpha   90.00
_cell.angle_beta   90.00
_cell.angle_gamma   90.00
#
_symmetry.space_group_name_H-M   'P 1'
#
loop_
_entity.id
_entity.type
_entity.pdbx_description
1 polymer ?
#
loop_
_entity_poly.entity_id
_entity_poly.type
_entity_poly.pdbx_seq_one_letter_code
_entity_poly.pdbx_strand_id
1 'polypeptide(L)'
;MGWLYLVIVLMIILTIFGALFKTDNRLKAVSQWTKDGRFISNFRSITEASQHTNVSYSGIGNCCRGTQKTSGGYVWKYGNYKIEQS
;
A
#
# COMPACT_ATOMS: atom_id res chain seq x y z
N MET A 1 34.87 0.57 -25.41
CA MET A 1 33.60 -0.19 -25.49
C MET A 1 33.01 -0.57 -24.12
N GLY A 2 33.79 -0.97 -23.10
CA GLY A 2 33.24 -1.38 -21.79
C GLY A 2 32.60 -0.27 -20.93
N TRP A 3 33.10 0.97 -21.01
CA TRP A 3 32.57 2.08 -20.22
C TRP A 3 31.15 2.49 -20.65
N LEU A 4 30.87 2.47 -21.95
CA LEU A 4 29.53 2.75 -22.48
C LEU A 4 28.49 1.72 -22.01
N TYR A 5 28.88 0.44 -21.90
CA TYR A 5 28.02 -0.61 -21.36
C TYR A 5 27.68 -0.37 -19.88
N LEU A 6 28.68 -0.02 -19.06
CA LEU A 6 28.45 0.29 -17.64
C LEU A 6 27.53 1.51 -17.46
N VAL A 7 27.71 2.55 -18.27
CA VAL A 7 26.87 3.76 -18.24
C VAL A 7 25.44 3.41 -18.64
N ILE A 8 25.24 2.61 -19.69
CA ILE A 8 23.90 2.16 -20.13
C ILE A 8 23.23 1.30 -19.05
N VAL A 9 23.94 0.34 -18.44
CA VAL A 9 23.41 -0.51 -17.36
C VAL A 9 23.01 0.34 -16.15
N LEU A 10 23.83 1.32 -15.77
CA LEU A 10 23.51 2.25 -14.68
C LEU A 10 22.29 3.12 -15.02
N MET A 11 22.18 3.63 -16.24
CA MET A 11 21.00 4.42 -16.67
C MET A 11 19.71 3.59 -16.64
N ILE A 12 19.78 2.31 -17.02
CA ILE A 12 18.63 1.38 -16.93
C ILE A 12 18.24 1.15 -15.48
N ILE A 13 19.20 0.89 -14.59
CA ILE A 13 18.93 0.68 -13.15
C ILE A 13 18.31 1.94 -12.53
N LEU A 14 18.84 3.12 -12.83
CA LEU A 14 18.31 4.40 -12.34
C LEU A 14 16.90 4.70 -12.87
N THR A 15 16.62 4.34 -14.13
CA THR A 15 15.31 4.55 -14.74
C THR A 15 14.25 3.62 -14.15
N ILE A 16 14.60 2.35 -13.92
CA ILE A 16 13.71 1.38 -13.28
C ILE A 16 13.45 1.79 -11.83
N PHE A 17 14.49 2.23 -11.09
CA PHE A 17 14.34 2.67 -9.71
C PHE A 17 13.42 3.89 -9.59
N GLY A 18 13.55 4.90 -10.46
CA GLY A 18 12.68 6.09 -10.45
C GLY A 18 11.20 5.79 -10.72
N ALA A 19 10.90 4.83 -11.60
CA ALA A 19 9.52 4.42 -11.90
C ALA A 19 8.85 3.64 -10.74
N LEU A 20 9.65 3.02 -9.86
CA LEU A 20 9.14 2.28 -8.70
C LEU A 20 8.69 3.20 -7.54
N PHE A 21 9.11 4.47 -7.52
CA PHE A 21 8.72 5.45 -6.51
C PHE A 21 7.64 6.41 -7.02
N LYS A 22 6.45 5.87 -7.32
CA LYS A 22 5.26 6.68 -7.55
C LYS A 22 4.49 6.86 -6.23
N THR A 23 4.62 8.02 -5.59
CA THR A 23 3.84 8.38 -4.40
C THR A 23 2.56 9.09 -4.81
N ASP A 24 1.47 8.34 -4.99
CA ASP A 24 0.17 8.95 -5.23
C ASP A 24 -0.43 9.43 -3.90
N ASN A 25 -0.34 10.75 -3.68
CA ASN A 25 -0.83 11.45 -2.47
C ASN A 25 -2.38 11.48 -2.38
N ARG A 26 -3.12 10.93 -3.35
CA ARG A 26 -4.59 10.80 -3.29
C ARG A 26 -5.03 9.45 -2.75
N LEU A 27 -4.10 8.50 -2.62
CA LEU A 27 -4.41 7.20 -2.05
C LEU A 27 -4.59 7.33 -0.53
N LYS A 28 -5.81 7.02 -0.07
CA LYS A 28 -6.09 6.89 1.36
C LYS A 28 -5.60 5.52 1.81
N ALA A 29 -4.49 5.53 2.54
CA ALA A 29 -3.93 4.34 3.12
C ALA A 29 -4.87 3.72 4.16
N VAL A 30 -4.83 2.40 4.25
CA VAL A 30 -5.65 1.65 5.19
C VAL A 30 -4.82 0.64 5.94
N SER A 31 -5.02 0.61 7.24
CA SER A 31 -4.38 -0.34 8.14
C SER A 31 -5.36 -1.44 8.49
N GLN A 32 -4.87 -2.67 8.43
CA GLN A 32 -5.60 -3.89 8.79
C GLN A 32 -5.24 -4.30 10.23
N TRP A 33 -6.27 -4.60 11.00
CA TRP A 33 -6.17 -5.00 12.39
C TRP A 33 -6.96 -6.29 12.64
N THR A 34 -6.53 -7.09 13.61
CA THR A 34 -7.32 -8.21 14.13
C THR A 34 -8.50 -7.69 14.95
N LYS A 35 -9.48 -8.57 15.23
CA LYS A 35 -10.59 -8.26 16.15
C LYS A 35 -10.10 -7.96 17.56
N ASP A 36 -8.95 -8.50 17.94
CA ASP A 36 -8.27 -8.27 19.23
C ASP A 36 -7.47 -6.95 19.25
N GLY A 37 -7.52 -6.16 18.17
CA GLY A 37 -6.81 -4.88 18.08
C GLY A 37 -5.32 -5.01 17.80
N ARG A 38 -4.84 -6.16 17.29
CA ARG A 38 -3.44 -6.31 16.86
C ARG A 38 -3.27 -5.79 15.44
N PHE A 39 -2.24 -4.99 15.21
CA PHE A 39 -1.88 -4.55 13.86
C PHE A 39 -1.37 -5.74 13.03
N ILE A 40 -1.83 -5.83 11.78
CA ILE A 40 -1.43 -6.89 10.85
C ILE A 40 -0.57 -6.31 9.73
N SER A 41 -1.14 -5.35 9.00
CA SER A 41 -0.51 -4.80 7.80
C SER A 41 -1.05 -3.41 7.47
N ASN A 42 -0.32 -2.65 6.68
CA ASN A 42 -0.74 -1.36 6.15
C ASN A 42 -0.64 -1.38 4.63
N PHE A 43 -1.71 -0.93 3.98
CA PHE A 43 -1.83 -0.90 2.52
C PHE A 43 -1.86 0.56 2.07
N ARG A 44 -1.29 0.84 0.90
CA ARG A 44 -1.29 2.18 0.29
C ARG A 44 -2.69 2.61 -0.09
N SER A 45 -3.58 1.65 -0.38
CA SER A 45 -4.97 1.94 -0.75
C SER A 45 -5.94 0.83 -0.36
N ILE A 46 -7.23 1.18 -0.33
CA ILE A 46 -8.33 0.20 -0.19
C ILE A 46 -8.28 -0.85 -1.30
N THR A 47 -7.95 -0.46 -2.53
CA THR A 47 -7.89 -1.37 -3.68
C THR A 47 -6.80 -2.43 -3.48
N GLU A 48 -5.62 -2.00 -3.04
CA GLU A 48 -4.52 -2.91 -2.71
C GLU A 48 -4.92 -3.84 -1.56
N ALA A 49 -5.49 -3.31 -0.48
CA ALA A 49 -6.00 -4.11 0.62
C ALA A 49 -7.03 -5.16 0.16
N SER A 50 -7.95 -4.77 -0.72
CA SER A 50 -8.97 -5.65 -1.30
C SER A 50 -8.35 -6.78 -2.12
N GLN A 51 -7.33 -6.50 -2.93
CA GLN A 51 -6.62 -7.50 -3.73
C GLN A 51 -5.86 -8.50 -2.85
N HIS A 52 -5.16 -8.02 -1.83
CA HIS A 52 -4.37 -8.87 -0.94
C HIS A 52 -5.21 -9.73 0.01
N THR A 53 -6.33 -9.19 0.51
CA THR A 53 -7.17 -9.88 1.50
C THR A 53 -8.40 -10.54 0.90
N ASN A 54 -8.65 -10.32 -0.40
CA ASN A 54 -9.85 -10.76 -1.12
C ASN A 54 -11.16 -10.26 -0.45
N VAL A 55 -11.09 -9.11 0.23
CA VAL A 55 -12.23 -8.45 0.88
C VAL A 55 -12.76 -7.36 -0.04
N SER A 56 -14.07 -7.17 -0.11
CA SER A 56 -14.67 -6.12 -0.92
C SER A 56 -14.18 -4.72 -0.51
N TYR A 57 -13.70 -3.94 -1.48
CA TYR A 57 -13.29 -2.54 -1.29
C TYR A 57 -14.39 -1.69 -0.62
N SER A 58 -15.67 -1.91 -0.96
CA SER A 58 -16.81 -1.23 -0.35
C SER A 58 -16.94 -1.55 1.13
N GLY A 59 -16.72 -2.82 1.51
CA GLY A 59 -16.77 -3.28 2.90
C GLY A 59 -15.64 -2.70 3.74
N ILE A 60 -14.43 -2.64 3.19
CA ILE A 60 -13.27 -1.98 3.81
C ILE A 60 -13.57 -0.49 4.02
N GLY A 61 -14.07 0.20 2.99
CA GLY A 61 -14.43 1.62 3.09
C GLY A 61 -15.53 1.91 4.10
N ASN A 62 -16.53 1.02 4.22
CA ASN A 62 -17.58 1.10 5.24
C ASN A 62 -17.03 0.90 6.65
N CYS A 63 -16.07 -0.01 6.82
CA CYS A 63 -15.39 -0.21 8.10
C CYS A 63 -14.59 1.02 8.52
N CYS A 64 -13.82 1.59 7.59
CA CYS A 64 -13.05 2.79 7.87
C CYS A 64 -13.94 4.01 8.17
N ARG A 65 -15.20 4.03 7.69
CA ARG A 65 -16.22 5.05 8.01
C ARG A 65 -17.00 4.78 9.31
N GLY A 66 -16.80 3.63 9.95
CA GLY A 66 -17.54 3.21 11.14
C GLY A 66 -18.96 2.70 10.87
N THR A 67 -19.38 2.60 9.60
CA THR A 67 -20.68 2.01 9.22
C THR A 67 -20.70 0.50 9.46
N GLN A 68 -19.54 -0.15 9.37
CA GLN A 68 -19.36 -1.56 9.70
C GLN A 68 -18.26 -1.72 10.75
N LYS A 69 -18.42 -2.69 11.66
CA LYS A 69 -17.42 -2.96 12.71
C LYS A 69 -16.24 -3.80 12.19
N THR A 70 -16.50 -4.69 11.24
CA THR A 70 -15.52 -5.61 10.66
C THR A 70 -15.87 -5.91 9.20
N SER A 71 -14.86 -6.17 8.36
CA SER A 71 -15.05 -6.67 7.00
C SER A 71 -14.01 -7.75 6.71
N GLY A 72 -14.47 -8.89 6.18
CA GLY A 72 -13.61 -10.05 5.93
C GLY A 72 -12.97 -10.66 7.17
N GLY A 73 -13.56 -10.46 8.36
CA GLY A 73 -12.99 -10.93 9.63
C GLY A 73 -11.95 -10.00 10.27
N TYR A 74 -11.62 -8.88 9.61
CA TYR A 74 -10.65 -7.90 10.09
C TYR A 74 -11.31 -6.55 10.42
N VAL A 75 -10.60 -5.75 11.21
CA VAL A 75 -10.95 -4.35 11.50
C VAL A 75 -10.10 -3.45 10.61
N TRP A 76 -10.75 -2.52 9.92
CA TRP A 76 -10.09 -1.62 8.98
C TRP A 76 -10.18 -0.18 9.46
N LYS A 77 -9.06 0.54 9.39
CA LYS A 77 -8.98 1.96 9.77
C LYS A 77 -8.19 2.74 8.73
N TYR A 78 -8.60 3.98 8.49
CA TYR A 78 -7.77 4.91 7.73
C TYR A 78 -6.48 5.18 8.50
N GLY A 79 -5.35 4.99 7.84
CA GLY A 79 -4.03 5.25 8.37
C GLY A 79 -3.30 6.26 7.50
N ASN A 80 -2.15 6.74 8.00
CA ASN A 80 -1.19 7.44 7.16
C ASN A 80 -0.17 6.42 6.66
N TYR A 81 -0.03 6.28 5.35
CA TYR A 81 1.09 5.51 4.79
C TYR A 81 2.34 6.37 4.85
N LYS A 82 3.14 6.15 5.89
CA LYS A 82 4.51 6.69 5.92
C LYS A 82 5.39 5.72 5.15
N ILE A 83 5.93 6.19 4.03
CA ILE A 83 7.09 5.54 3.43
C ILE A 83 8.24 6.03 4.28
N GLU A 84 8.70 5.21 5.22
CA GLU A 84 9.90 5.49 5.98
C GLU A 84 11.05 5.53 4.97
N GLN A 85 11.49 6.74 4.62
CA GLN A 85 12.70 6.96 3.83
C GLN A 85 13.88 6.87 4.80
N SER A 86 14.64 5.78 4.74
CA SER A 86 15.99 5.66 5.31
C SER A 86 17.02 5.66 4.19
#